data_AF-A0A8T4VAZ3-F1
#
_entry.id   AF-A0A8T4VAZ3-F1
#
_cell.length_a   1.000
_cell.length_b   1.000
_cell.length_c   1.000
_cell.angle_alpha   90.00
_cell.angle_beta   90.00
_cell.angle_gamma   90.00
#
_symmetry.space_group_name_H-M   'P 1'
#
loop_
_entity.id
_entity.type
_entity.pdbx_description
1 polymer ?
#
loop_
_entity_poly.entity_id
_entity_poly.type
_entity_poly.pdbx_seq_one_letter_code
_entity_poly.pdbx_strand_id
1 'polypeptide(L)'
;MKKRGQATVFIILGIVILALFGLLFFLRGNLVSDLFNIESTKQYESADIEPVKDVISNCVELTLLDGVEWVSNHGGYFNPVDSQKYSRDAGEILVSYSWGKDLGSKLPTLQGLGEQINLYMKEHSAEIEGCIDSGLIDYKKSWTITNEKSFSLETPQISDNIVRQKINYDTNQLSVKKDDYAATAKEIMAEVEIALGQAQRMAVEISSCFNGDYLPTNFNTYCNNGGVPFRAELYNMKYPNNVVRMLHQDCGRCDDCYVLLIPNQGGDIVFNVALRIC
;
A
#
# COMPACT_ATOMS: atom_id res chain seq x y z
N MET A 1 -64.12 7.58 -34.00
CA MET A 1 -63.00 8.56 -34.10
C MET A 1 -61.94 8.32 -33.00
N LYS A 2 -61.22 7.19 -33.02
CA LYS A 2 -60.17 6.85 -32.01
C LYS A 2 -58.72 7.06 -32.49
N LYS A 3 -58.50 7.50 -33.73
CA LYS A 3 -57.15 7.63 -34.33
C LYS A 3 -56.51 9.03 -34.20
N ARG A 4 -57.24 10.06 -33.72
CA ARG A 4 -56.71 11.44 -33.61
C ARG A 4 -55.83 11.66 -32.37
N GLY A 5 -56.01 10.89 -31.29
CA GLY A 5 -55.19 11.01 -30.07
C GLY A 5 -53.80 10.41 -30.19
N GLN A 6 -53.57 9.50 -31.14
CA GLN A 6 -52.27 8.87 -31.32
C GLN A 6 -51.26 9.82 -31.98
N ALA A 7 -51.72 10.71 -32.87
CA ALA A 7 -50.86 11.68 -33.53
C ALA A 7 -50.29 12.72 -32.55
N THR A 8 -51.08 13.19 -31.59
CA THR A 8 -50.61 14.15 -30.57
C THR A 8 -49.57 13.55 -29.62
N VAL A 9 -49.67 12.25 -29.30
CA VAL A 9 -48.68 11.56 -28.45
C VAL A 9 -47.30 11.52 -29.12
N PHE A 10 -47.24 11.23 -30.42
CA PHE A 10 -45.97 11.22 -31.15
C PHE A 10 -45.31 12.60 -31.23
N ILE A 11 -46.10 13.67 -31.35
CA ILE A 11 -45.58 15.05 -31.36
C ILE A 11 -44.98 15.40 -30.00
N ILE A 12 -45.68 15.10 -28.91
CA ILE A 12 -45.18 15.35 -27.55
C ILE A 12 -43.90 14.56 -27.28
N LEU A 13 -43.85 13.29 -27.70
CA LEU A 13 -42.68 12.44 -27.55
C LEU A 13 -41.45 13.02 -28.29
N GLY A 14 -41.66 13.51 -29.52
CA GLY A 14 -40.59 14.15 -30.30
C GLY A 14 -40.01 15.40 -29.62
N ILE A 15 -40.85 16.23 -29.02
CA ILE A 15 -40.43 17.42 -28.29
C ILE A 15 -39.63 17.03 -27.03
N VAL A 16 -40.07 16.01 -26.28
CA VAL A 16 -39.36 15.53 -25.08
C VAL A 16 -37.97 14.98 -25.44
N ILE A 17 -37.86 14.22 -26.53
CA ILE A 17 -36.57 13.69 -27.01
C ILE A 17 -35.64 14.83 -27.41
N LEU A 18 -36.13 15.81 -28.18
CA LEU A 18 -35.32 16.99 -28.56
C LEU A 18 -34.84 17.79 -27.34
N ALA A 19 -35.69 17.98 -26.33
CA ALA A 19 -35.32 18.65 -25.10
C ALA A 19 -34.22 17.88 -24.32
N LEU A 20 -34.30 16.56 -24.25
CA LEU A 20 -33.29 15.70 -23.63
C LEU A 20 -31.94 15.79 -24.35
N PHE A 21 -31.92 15.73 -25.68
CA PHE A 21 -30.68 15.89 -26.44
C PHE A 21 -30.10 17.30 -26.27
N GLY A 22 -30.94 18.34 -26.32
CA GLY A 22 -30.52 19.72 -26.07
C GLY A 22 -29.86 19.89 -24.69
N LEU A 23 -30.45 19.28 -23.66
CA LEU A 23 -29.88 19.28 -22.30
C LEU A 23 -28.54 18.55 -22.25
N LEU A 24 -28.42 17.38 -22.88
CA LEU A 24 -27.16 16.62 -22.93
C LEU A 24 -26.05 17.40 -23.65
N PHE A 25 -26.35 18.07 -24.77
CA PHE A 25 -25.38 18.91 -25.48
C PHE A 25 -25.00 20.15 -24.67
N PHE A 26 -25.95 20.77 -23.97
CA PHE A 26 -25.70 21.92 -23.10
C PHE A 26 -24.79 21.58 -21.92
N LEU A 27 -25.07 20.45 -21.24
CA LEU A 27 -24.24 19.96 -20.14
C LEU A 27 -22.84 19.55 -20.63
N ARG A 28 -22.74 18.95 -21.83
CA ARG A 28 -21.44 18.63 -22.43
C ARG A 28 -20.66 19.88 -22.82
N GLY A 29 -21.31 20.94 -23.30
CA GLY A 29 -20.65 22.19 -23.70
C GLY A 29 -19.95 22.88 -22.53
N ASN A 30 -20.66 23.09 -21.42
CA ASN A 30 -20.14 23.89 -20.31
C ASN A 30 -19.27 23.10 -19.31
N LEU A 31 -19.51 21.79 -19.13
CA LEU A 31 -18.67 20.98 -18.24
C LEU A 31 -17.36 20.55 -18.91
N VAL A 32 -17.34 20.44 -20.24
CA VAL A 32 -16.13 20.02 -20.98
C VAL A 32 -15.27 21.24 -21.31
N SER A 33 -15.82 22.42 -21.62
CA SER A 33 -15.00 23.60 -21.91
C SER A 33 -14.15 24.07 -20.72
N ASP A 34 -14.65 23.92 -19.49
CA ASP A 34 -13.90 24.29 -18.28
C ASP A 34 -12.90 23.22 -17.85
N LEU A 35 -13.03 21.97 -18.33
CA LEU A 35 -12.04 20.91 -18.16
C LEU A 35 -10.90 20.99 -19.19
N PHE A 36 -11.10 21.66 -20.33
CA PHE A 36 -10.13 21.72 -21.44
C PHE A 36 -9.55 23.13 -21.68
N ASN A 37 -9.94 24.16 -20.93
CA ASN A 37 -9.34 25.50 -20.94
C ASN A 37 -8.24 25.69 -19.88
N ILE A 38 -7.53 24.63 -19.50
CA ILE A 38 -6.23 24.78 -18.84
C ILE A 38 -5.24 25.18 -19.92
N GLU A 39 -4.90 26.47 -19.92
CA GLU A 39 -3.77 27.11 -20.61
C GLU A 39 -2.85 26.16 -21.39
N SER A 40 -3.02 26.22 -22.70
CA SER A 40 -2.08 25.75 -23.72
C SER A 40 -0.79 26.58 -23.71
N THR A 41 -0.08 26.54 -22.59
CA THR A 41 1.38 26.43 -22.65
C THR A 41 1.65 25.20 -23.51
N LYS A 42 2.64 25.21 -24.40
CA LYS A 42 3.03 24.03 -25.19
C LYS A 42 3.35 22.88 -24.22
N GLN A 43 2.33 22.11 -23.85
CA GLN A 43 2.39 21.02 -22.92
C GLN A 43 3.02 19.89 -23.71
N TYR A 44 4.35 19.85 -23.63
CA TYR A 44 5.09 18.64 -23.90
C TYR A 44 4.39 17.56 -23.08
N GLU A 45 3.83 16.57 -23.78
CA GLU A 45 2.97 15.57 -23.18
C GLU A 45 3.72 14.88 -22.04
N SER A 46 2.99 14.45 -21.02
CA SER A 46 3.50 13.69 -19.86
C SER A 46 4.40 12.50 -20.23
N ALA A 47 4.41 12.07 -21.49
CA ALA A 47 5.19 10.96 -22.01
C ALA A 47 6.71 11.11 -21.78
N ASP A 48 7.28 12.33 -21.83
CA ASP A 48 8.73 12.48 -21.73
C ASP A 48 9.27 12.51 -20.30
N ILE A 49 8.44 12.84 -19.30
CA ILE A 49 8.84 12.76 -17.89
C ILE A 49 8.66 11.34 -17.33
N GLU A 50 7.83 10.52 -17.96
CA GLU A 50 7.50 9.17 -17.48
C GLU A 50 8.73 8.28 -17.25
N PRO A 51 9.75 8.23 -18.15
CA PRO A 51 10.93 7.42 -17.90
C PRO A 51 11.71 7.85 -16.64
N VAL A 52 11.70 9.15 -16.31
CA VAL A 52 12.34 9.66 -15.07
C VAL A 52 11.49 9.30 -13.87
N LYS A 53 10.15 9.40 -13.98
CA LYS A 53 9.23 8.98 -12.92
C LYS A 53 9.35 7.50 -12.64
N ASP A 54 9.45 6.65 -13.66
CA ASP A 54 9.60 5.20 -13.53
C ASP A 54 10.91 4.87 -12.80
N VAL A 55 12.02 5.51 -13.14
CA VAL A 55 13.29 5.33 -12.43
C VAL A 55 13.16 5.70 -10.95
N ILE A 56 12.56 6.85 -10.64
CA ILE A 56 12.37 7.30 -9.26
C ILE A 56 11.41 6.38 -8.50
N SER A 57 10.29 6.00 -9.12
CA SER A 57 9.31 5.06 -8.56
C SER A 57 9.97 3.73 -8.24
N ASN A 58 10.69 3.14 -9.18
CA ASN A 58 11.38 1.86 -9.00
C ASN A 58 12.40 1.92 -7.84
N CYS A 59 13.18 3.00 -7.74
CA CYS A 59 14.11 3.18 -6.62
C CYS A 59 13.39 3.22 -5.27
N VAL A 60 12.25 3.91 -5.19
CA VAL A 60 11.44 3.97 -3.98
C VAL A 60 10.72 2.65 -3.71
N GLU A 61 10.26 1.93 -4.73
CA GLU A 61 9.62 0.61 -4.64
C GLU A 61 10.56 -0.44 -4.06
N LEU A 62 11.83 -0.45 -4.47
CA LEU A 62 12.84 -1.35 -3.92
C LEU A 62 13.02 -1.12 -2.41
N THR A 63 13.28 0.12 -2.00
CA THR A 63 13.44 0.44 -0.56
C THR A 63 12.14 0.26 0.22
N LEU A 64 10.98 0.49 -0.40
CA LEU A 64 9.68 0.23 0.20
C LEU A 64 9.48 -1.26 0.46
N LEU A 65 9.85 -2.11 -0.50
CA LEU A 65 9.78 -3.57 -0.35
C LEU A 65 10.72 -4.05 0.78
N ASP A 66 11.97 -3.57 0.79
CA ASP A 66 12.92 -3.90 1.86
C ASP A 66 12.40 -3.44 3.23
N GLY A 67 11.78 -2.26 3.31
CA GLY A 67 11.16 -1.76 4.52
C GLY A 67 9.96 -2.58 4.97
N VAL A 68 9.14 -3.05 4.02
CA VAL A 68 8.03 -3.97 4.31
C VAL A 68 8.55 -5.29 4.85
N GLU A 69 9.56 -5.89 4.21
CA GLU A 69 10.18 -7.14 4.65
C GLU A 69 10.78 -6.99 6.06
N TRP A 70 11.61 -5.96 6.26
CA TRP A 70 12.22 -5.65 7.54
C TRP A 70 11.16 -5.52 8.64
N VAL A 71 10.22 -4.60 8.48
CA VAL A 71 9.21 -4.32 9.51
C VAL A 71 8.33 -5.55 9.78
N SER A 72 7.98 -6.34 8.76
CA SER A 72 7.18 -7.57 8.92
C SER A 72 7.94 -8.64 9.70
N ASN A 73 9.22 -8.86 9.36
CA ASN A 73 10.10 -9.81 10.04
C ASN A 73 10.33 -9.44 11.51
N HIS A 74 10.12 -8.17 11.87
CA HIS A 74 10.23 -7.62 13.22
C HIS A 74 8.88 -7.44 13.93
N GLY A 75 7.85 -8.19 13.51
CA GLY A 75 6.54 -8.18 14.17
C GLY A 75 5.77 -6.87 14.00
N GLY A 76 6.03 -6.14 12.92
CA GLY A 76 5.40 -4.88 12.58
C GLY A 76 6.14 -3.64 13.08
N TYR A 77 7.35 -3.75 13.64
CA TYR A 77 8.10 -2.62 14.19
C TYR A 77 9.44 -2.44 13.51
N PHE A 78 9.82 -1.19 13.24
CA PHE A 78 11.12 -0.88 12.64
C PHE A 78 12.28 -1.20 13.59
N ASN A 79 12.14 -0.83 14.86
CA ASN A 79 13.11 -1.11 15.90
C ASN A 79 12.38 -1.52 17.19
N PRO A 80 12.06 -2.81 17.38
CA PRO A 80 11.43 -3.28 18.60
C PRO A 80 12.40 -3.09 19.78
N VAL A 81 11.96 -2.34 20.79
CA VAL A 81 12.74 -2.13 22.03
C VAL A 81 13.05 -3.49 22.64
N ASP A 82 14.32 -3.74 22.99
CA ASP A 82 14.86 -5.03 23.47
C ASP A 82 14.92 -6.18 22.43
N SER A 83 15.15 -5.87 21.15
CA SER A 83 15.46 -6.87 20.12
C SER A 83 16.54 -7.88 20.57
N GLN A 84 17.59 -7.47 21.28
CA GLN A 84 18.63 -8.39 21.75
C GLN A 84 18.22 -9.32 22.91
N LYS A 85 17.19 -8.96 23.68
CA LYS A 85 16.75 -9.72 24.85
C LYS A 85 15.61 -10.69 24.50
N TYR A 86 14.87 -10.39 23.43
CA TYR A 86 13.68 -11.12 23.01
C TYR A 86 13.72 -11.63 21.56
N SER A 87 14.77 -11.28 20.79
CA SER A 87 15.23 -12.09 19.65
C SER A 87 15.81 -13.36 20.24
N ARG A 88 15.01 -14.43 20.24
CA ARG A 88 15.61 -15.75 20.21
C ARG A 88 15.78 -16.10 18.76
N ASP A 89 17.01 -16.42 18.42
CA ASP A 89 17.48 -16.75 17.09
C ASP A 89 16.81 -18.05 16.60
N ALA A 90 15.55 -17.94 16.19
CA ALA A 90 14.85 -18.89 15.35
C ALA A 90 15.10 -18.49 13.88
N GLY A 91 16.36 -18.20 13.53
CA GLY A 91 16.77 -17.78 12.18
C GLY A 91 16.38 -16.35 11.83
N GLU A 92 16.85 -15.36 12.61
CA GLU A 92 16.67 -13.91 12.34
C GLU A 92 15.25 -13.33 12.53
N ILE A 93 14.33 -14.13 13.06
CA ILE A 93 12.93 -13.75 13.28
C ILE A 93 12.79 -12.95 14.58
N LEU A 94 12.31 -11.70 14.49
CA LEU A 94 12.17 -10.78 15.62
C LEU A 94 10.72 -10.62 16.06
N VAL A 95 10.46 -10.96 17.31
CA VAL A 95 9.13 -10.88 17.92
C VAL A 95 9.03 -9.62 18.76
N SER A 96 8.09 -8.73 18.43
CA SER A 96 7.86 -7.52 19.21
C SER A 96 6.93 -7.78 20.39
N TYR A 97 7.39 -7.42 21.59
CA TYR A 97 6.63 -7.47 22.84
C TYR A 97 6.35 -6.05 23.33
N SER A 98 5.10 -5.75 23.69
CA SER A 98 4.77 -4.57 24.49
C SER A 98 4.82 -4.97 25.96
N TRP A 99 5.88 -4.59 26.69
CA TRP A 99 5.92 -4.79 28.14
C TRP A 99 5.10 -3.70 28.86
N GLY A 100 3.91 -4.09 29.30
CA GLY A 100 3.06 -3.38 30.27
C GLY A 100 2.45 -4.37 31.26
N LYS A 101 1.54 -3.91 32.15
CA LYS A 101 0.77 -4.84 33.01
C LYS A 101 -0.13 -5.80 32.21
N ASP A 102 -0.34 -5.48 30.93
CA ASP A 102 -1.06 -6.27 29.95
C ASP A 102 -0.02 -7.05 29.13
N LEU A 103 0.23 -8.30 29.51
CA LEU A 103 1.11 -9.22 28.79
C LEU A 103 0.42 -9.62 27.48
N GLY A 104 0.80 -8.99 26.36
CA GLY A 104 0.31 -9.34 25.03
C GLY A 104 1.15 -8.71 23.91
N SER A 105 1.21 -9.37 22.76
CA SER A 105 1.76 -8.74 21.54
C SER A 105 0.83 -7.60 21.13
N LYS A 106 1.31 -6.36 21.25
CA LYS A 106 0.61 -5.21 20.70
C LYS A 106 1.06 -5.08 19.26
N LEU A 107 0.20 -5.47 18.33
CA LEU A 107 0.46 -5.25 16.92
C LEU A 107 0.14 -3.79 16.56
N PRO A 108 0.93 -3.15 15.70
CA PRO A 108 0.60 -1.82 15.19
C PRO A 108 -0.70 -1.89 14.38
N THR A 109 -1.43 -0.78 14.33
CA THR A 109 -2.51 -0.60 13.35
C THR A 109 -1.94 -0.53 11.94
N LEU A 110 -2.75 -0.64 10.88
CA LEU A 110 -2.26 -0.43 9.50
C LEU A 110 -1.57 0.93 9.32
N GLN A 111 -2.12 2.00 9.92
CA GLN A 111 -1.47 3.30 9.93
C GLN A 111 -0.14 3.26 10.68
N GLY A 112 -0.12 2.66 11.88
CA GLY A 112 1.11 2.53 12.67
C GLY A 112 2.18 1.72 11.94
N LEU A 113 1.79 0.67 11.20
CA LEU A 113 2.68 -0.13 10.38
C LEU A 113 3.28 0.69 9.22
N GLY A 114 2.47 1.53 8.58
CA GLY A 114 2.95 2.51 7.61
C GLY A 114 3.95 3.49 8.24
N GLU A 115 3.70 3.96 9.45
CA GLU A 115 4.64 4.83 10.18
C GLU A 115 5.97 4.11 10.46
N GLN A 116 5.95 2.82 10.81
CA GLN A 116 7.16 2.02 11.00
C GLN A 116 7.94 1.83 9.69
N ILE A 117 7.28 1.55 8.58
CA ILE A 117 7.92 1.47 7.26
C ILE A 117 8.52 2.83 6.87
N ASN A 118 7.83 3.93 7.15
CA ASN A 118 8.36 5.27 6.88
C ASN A 118 9.64 5.57 7.69
N LEU A 119 9.76 5.05 8.92
CA LEU A 119 11.01 5.17 9.68
C LEU A 119 12.16 4.44 8.99
N TYR A 120 11.92 3.22 8.50
CA TYR A 120 12.89 2.46 7.72
C TYR A 120 13.35 3.24 6.48
N MET A 121 12.39 3.73 5.68
CA MET A 121 12.69 4.45 4.44
C MET A 121 13.45 5.76 4.68
N LYS A 122 13.20 6.44 5.80
CA LYS A 122 13.93 7.65 6.19
C LYS A 122 15.39 7.33 6.54
N GLU A 123 15.63 6.25 7.29
CA GLU A 123 16.98 5.82 7.64
C GLU A 123 17.80 5.41 6.40
N HIS A 124 17.13 4.84 5.39
CA HIS A 124 17.73 4.40 4.13
C HIS A 124 17.55 5.40 2.97
N SER A 125 17.22 6.66 3.28
CA SER A 125 16.98 7.70 2.25
C SER A 125 18.19 7.95 1.34
N ALA A 126 19.42 7.80 1.87
CA ALA A 126 20.65 7.91 1.09
C ALA A 126 20.77 6.83 0.00
N GLU A 127 20.20 5.64 0.22
CA GLU A 127 20.20 4.55 -0.74
C GLU A 127 19.22 4.83 -1.89
N ILE A 128 18.05 5.39 -1.57
CA ILE A 128 17.08 5.87 -2.55
C ILE A 128 17.73 6.94 -3.44
N GLU A 129 18.39 7.93 -2.84
CA GLU A 129 19.09 8.98 -3.59
C GLU A 129 20.22 8.43 -4.47
N GLY A 130 20.99 7.46 -3.96
CA GLY A 130 22.05 6.80 -4.71
C GLY A 130 21.52 5.97 -5.89
N CYS A 131 20.38 5.30 -5.70
CA CYS A 131 19.66 4.60 -6.77
C CYS A 131 19.19 5.57 -7.84
N ILE A 132 18.56 6.69 -7.46
CA ILE A 132 18.08 7.73 -8.39
C ILE A 132 19.24 8.30 -9.19
N ASP A 133 20.35 8.63 -8.54
CA ASP A 133 21.54 9.14 -9.22
C ASP A 133 22.04 8.17 -10.29
N SER A 134 22.15 6.90 -9.93
CA SER A 134 22.66 5.83 -10.79
C SER A 134 21.70 5.54 -11.95
N GLY A 135 20.40 5.48 -11.68
CA GLY A 135 19.36 5.22 -12.67
C GLY A 135 19.16 6.36 -13.67
N LEU A 136 19.50 7.60 -13.29
CA LEU A 136 19.36 8.77 -14.14
C LEU A 136 20.61 9.14 -14.94
N ILE A 137 21.74 8.41 -14.79
CA ILE A 137 23.01 8.73 -15.48
C ILE A 137 22.84 8.88 -17.00
N ASP A 138 22.14 7.95 -17.64
CA ASP A 138 21.97 7.96 -19.09
C ASP A 138 21.03 9.07 -19.56
N TYR A 139 19.97 9.35 -18.80
CA TYR A 139 19.05 10.44 -19.10
C TYR A 139 19.73 11.81 -18.96
N LYS A 140 20.59 11.99 -17.95
CA LYS A 140 21.38 13.21 -17.73
C LYS A 140 22.35 13.55 -18.87
N LYS A 141 22.64 12.63 -19.80
CA LYS A 141 23.44 12.91 -21.01
C LYS A 141 22.70 13.75 -22.05
N SER A 142 21.38 13.70 -22.06
CA SER A 142 20.54 14.39 -23.05
C SER A 142 19.54 15.35 -22.42
N TRP A 143 19.19 15.17 -21.15
CA TRP A 143 18.17 15.95 -20.44
C TRP A 143 18.78 16.70 -19.26
N THR A 144 18.28 17.89 -19.00
CA THR A 144 18.52 18.62 -17.76
C THR A 144 17.44 18.23 -16.76
N ILE A 145 17.80 17.46 -15.74
CA ILE A 145 16.90 17.07 -14.65
C ILE A 145 17.24 17.95 -13.45
N THR A 146 16.23 18.53 -12.81
CA THR A 146 16.40 19.36 -11.61
C THR A 146 15.43 18.92 -10.53
N ASN A 147 15.88 19.08 -9.27
CA ASN A 147 15.13 18.76 -8.05
C ASN A 147 14.85 17.27 -7.85
N GLU A 148 15.56 16.36 -8.53
CA GLU A 148 15.31 14.92 -8.48
C GLU A 148 15.43 14.33 -7.07
N LYS A 149 16.22 14.95 -6.18
CA LYS A 149 16.40 14.57 -4.77
C LYS A 149 15.63 15.43 -3.78
N SER A 150 14.97 16.50 -4.23
CA SER A 150 14.26 17.42 -3.34
C SER A 150 12.83 16.95 -3.07
N PHE A 151 12.67 15.69 -2.66
CA PHE A 151 11.39 15.08 -2.35
C PHE A 151 11.22 14.82 -0.85
N SER A 152 9.97 14.61 -0.45
CA SER A 152 9.62 14.05 0.85
C SER A 152 8.75 12.81 0.67
N LEU A 153 8.85 11.90 1.63
CA LEU A 153 8.06 10.67 1.66
C LEU A 153 6.92 10.85 2.67
N GLU A 154 5.68 10.68 2.21
CA GLU A 154 4.54 10.57 3.13
C GLU A 154 4.56 9.21 3.84
N THR A 155 3.74 9.04 4.87
CA THR A 155 3.54 7.70 5.45
C THR A 155 2.89 6.77 4.42
N PRO A 156 3.46 5.58 4.14
CA PRO A 156 2.88 4.63 3.21
C PRO A 156 1.45 4.26 3.61
N GLN A 157 0.57 4.17 2.60
CA GLN A 157 -0.79 3.70 2.77
C GLN A 157 -0.84 2.19 2.56
N ILE A 158 -1.26 1.46 3.58
CA ILE A 158 -1.36 0.00 3.55
C ILE A 158 -2.80 -0.41 3.31
N SER A 159 -3.04 -1.05 2.18
CA SER A 159 -4.28 -1.76 1.88
C SER A 159 -4.07 -3.27 2.05
N ASP A 160 -5.09 -4.05 1.69
CA ASP A 160 -5.06 -5.51 1.79
C ASP A 160 -3.87 -6.14 1.07
N ASN A 161 -3.64 -5.70 -0.18
CA ASN A 161 -2.71 -6.32 -1.13
C ASN A 161 -1.71 -5.36 -1.76
N ILE A 162 -1.75 -4.08 -1.36
CA ILE A 162 -0.90 -3.04 -1.95
C ILE A 162 -0.43 -2.12 -0.83
N VAL A 163 0.86 -1.84 -0.82
CA VAL A 163 1.47 -0.76 -0.04
C VAL A 163 1.85 0.36 -1.00
N ARG A 164 1.32 1.56 -0.76
CA ARG A 164 1.54 2.73 -1.62
C ARG A 164 2.38 3.77 -0.91
N GLN A 165 3.47 4.19 -1.55
CA GLN A 165 4.33 5.26 -1.08
C GLN A 165 4.18 6.49 -1.98
N LYS A 166 3.71 7.59 -1.41
CA LYS A 166 3.64 8.88 -2.09
C LYS A 166 4.96 9.64 -1.95
N ILE A 167 5.47 10.13 -3.07
CA ILE A 167 6.70 10.92 -3.18
C ILE A 167 6.30 12.35 -3.56
N ASN A 168 6.47 13.30 -2.65
CA ASN A 168 6.04 14.69 -2.84
C ASN A 168 7.21 15.63 -3.14
N TYR A 169 7.03 16.49 -4.13
CA TYR A 169 7.96 17.55 -4.53
C TYR A 169 7.42 18.95 -4.17
N ASP A 170 7.03 19.14 -2.91
CA ASP A 170 6.20 20.27 -2.45
C ASP A 170 6.83 21.66 -2.67
N THR A 171 8.12 21.81 -2.39
CA THR A 171 8.83 23.10 -2.54
C THR A 171 9.42 23.29 -3.92
N ASN A 172 9.78 22.20 -4.59
CA ASN A 172 10.58 22.18 -5.80
C ASN A 172 10.12 21.04 -6.70
N GLN A 173 9.21 21.33 -7.64
CA GLN A 173 8.73 20.31 -8.59
C GLN A 173 9.90 19.63 -9.29
N LEU A 174 9.82 18.31 -9.44
CA LEU A 174 10.69 17.58 -10.35
C LEU A 174 10.51 18.20 -11.72
N SER A 175 11.60 18.59 -12.37
CA SER A 175 11.56 19.20 -13.70
C SER A 175 12.58 18.54 -14.60
N VAL A 176 12.11 18.14 -15.78
CA VAL A 176 12.90 17.50 -16.83
C VAL A 176 12.83 18.40 -18.06
N LYS A 177 13.98 18.85 -18.54
CA LYS A 177 14.10 19.71 -19.72
C LYS A 177 14.93 19.05 -20.80
N LYS A 178 14.41 19.04 -22.02
CA LYS A 178 15.10 18.60 -23.24
C LYS A 178 14.85 19.64 -24.34
N ASP A 179 15.92 20.23 -24.87
CA ASP A 179 15.84 21.32 -25.84
C ASP A 179 14.94 22.48 -25.32
N ASP A 180 13.90 22.84 -26.07
CA ASP A 180 12.92 23.87 -25.71
C ASP A 180 11.73 23.35 -24.88
N TYR A 181 11.74 22.06 -24.55
CA TYR A 181 10.63 21.40 -23.87
C TYR A 181 10.96 21.13 -22.41
N ALA A 182 9.99 21.39 -21.53
CA ALA A 182 10.08 21.10 -20.11
C ALA A 182 8.80 20.41 -19.63
N ALA A 183 8.95 19.40 -18.80
CA ALA A 183 7.87 18.71 -18.10
C ALA A 183 8.15 18.75 -16.60
N THR A 184 7.09 18.85 -15.80
CA THR A 184 7.21 18.86 -14.33
C THR A 184 6.28 17.85 -13.66
N ALA A 185 6.69 17.36 -12.50
CA ALA A 185 5.89 16.50 -11.64
C ALA A 185 5.91 17.03 -10.20
N LYS A 186 4.72 17.10 -9.59
CA LYS A 186 4.54 17.45 -8.17
C LYS A 186 4.54 16.23 -7.26
N GLU A 187 4.10 15.11 -7.79
CA GLU A 187 3.96 13.87 -7.05
C GLU A 187 4.30 12.68 -7.94
N ILE A 188 4.87 11.64 -7.33
CA ILE A 188 5.09 10.31 -7.91
C ILE A 188 4.53 9.29 -6.93
N MET A 189 3.98 8.20 -7.44
CA MET A 189 3.47 7.10 -6.63
C MET A 189 4.31 5.86 -6.89
N ALA A 190 4.82 5.26 -5.83
CA ALA A 190 5.45 3.95 -5.82
C ALA A 190 4.48 2.94 -5.20
N GLU A 191 4.30 1.77 -5.82
CA GLU A 191 3.38 0.74 -5.31
C GLU A 191 4.06 -0.63 -5.26
N VAL A 192 3.90 -1.34 -4.14
CA VAL A 192 4.33 -2.73 -3.99
C VAL A 192 3.11 -3.61 -3.76
N GLU A 193 2.91 -4.60 -4.63
CA GLU A 193 1.83 -5.59 -4.52
C GLU A 193 2.18 -6.68 -3.51
N ILE A 194 1.80 -6.48 -2.25
CA ILE A 194 2.02 -7.43 -1.16
C ILE A 194 0.83 -7.46 -0.19
N ALA A 195 0.45 -8.65 0.27
CA ALA A 195 -0.66 -8.84 1.22
C ALA A 195 -0.34 -8.50 2.69
N LEU A 196 0.40 -7.41 2.92
CA LEU A 196 0.79 -6.96 4.24
C LEU A 196 -0.43 -6.58 5.10
N GLY A 197 -1.43 -5.91 4.51
CA GLY A 197 -2.65 -5.53 5.24
C GLY A 197 -3.49 -6.73 5.65
N GLN A 198 -3.56 -7.77 4.81
CA GLN A 198 -4.19 -9.04 5.20
C GLN A 198 -3.43 -9.71 6.35
N ALA A 199 -2.10 -9.81 6.25
CA ALA A 199 -1.26 -10.43 7.26
C ALA A 199 -1.40 -9.75 8.63
N GLN A 200 -1.39 -8.41 8.66
CA GLN A 200 -1.60 -7.64 9.89
C GLN A 200 -2.97 -7.93 10.51
N ARG A 201 -4.05 -8.01 9.72
CA ARG A 201 -5.39 -8.32 10.26
C ARG A 201 -5.49 -9.74 10.79
N MET A 202 -4.93 -10.71 10.06
CA MET A 202 -4.83 -12.09 10.56
C MET A 202 -4.08 -12.13 11.88
N ALA A 203 -2.97 -11.41 11.99
CA ALA A 203 -2.19 -11.33 13.21
C ALA A 203 -2.99 -10.72 14.37
N VAL A 204 -3.76 -9.66 14.11
CA VAL A 204 -4.66 -9.06 15.12
C VAL A 204 -5.74 -10.03 15.57
N GLU A 205 -6.36 -10.78 14.65
CA GLU A 205 -7.38 -11.78 15.01
C GLU A 205 -6.79 -12.93 15.84
N ILE A 206 -5.62 -13.43 15.43
CA ILE A 206 -4.90 -14.47 16.18
C ILE A 206 -4.55 -13.96 17.58
N SER A 207 -3.99 -12.75 17.71
CA SER A 207 -3.67 -12.14 19.01
C SER A 207 -4.92 -11.92 19.88
N SER A 208 -6.00 -11.39 19.31
CA SER A 208 -7.26 -11.15 20.02
C SER A 208 -7.92 -12.44 20.50
N CYS A 209 -7.81 -13.51 19.72
CA CYS A 209 -8.28 -14.84 20.06
C CYS A 209 -7.56 -15.41 21.29
N PHE A 210 -6.25 -15.20 21.38
CA PHE A 210 -5.43 -15.66 22.51
C PHE A 210 -5.64 -14.84 23.78
N ASN A 211 -5.81 -13.52 23.67
CA ASN A 211 -5.99 -12.64 24.83
C ASN A 211 -7.37 -12.78 25.50
N GLY A 212 -8.32 -13.50 24.87
CA GLY A 212 -9.68 -13.61 25.38
C GLY A 212 -10.57 -12.40 25.07
N ASP A 213 -10.05 -11.41 24.33
CA ASP A 213 -10.72 -10.15 24.00
C ASP A 213 -11.73 -10.28 22.85
N TYR A 214 -11.72 -11.41 22.14
CA TYR A 214 -12.60 -11.63 20.99
C TYR A 214 -14.05 -11.90 21.47
N LEU A 215 -14.93 -10.90 21.52
CA LEU A 215 -16.34 -11.13 21.87
C LEU A 215 -17.24 -11.20 20.63
N PRO A 216 -17.50 -12.42 20.11
CA PRO A 216 -18.80 -12.74 19.54
C PRO A 216 -19.41 -13.97 20.21
N THR A 217 -20.71 -14.16 20.03
CA THR A 217 -21.56 -15.26 20.51
C THR A 217 -21.10 -16.69 20.13
N ASN A 218 -19.93 -16.84 19.51
CA ASN A 218 -19.35 -18.07 18.96
C ASN A 218 -17.86 -18.24 19.33
N PHE A 219 -17.42 -17.74 20.50
CA PHE A 219 -16.06 -17.88 21.02
C PHE A 219 -15.50 -19.32 20.88
N ASN A 220 -16.33 -20.32 21.21
CA ASN A 220 -15.96 -21.74 21.21
C ASN A 220 -15.79 -22.38 19.82
N THR A 221 -16.19 -21.73 18.72
CA THR A 221 -16.05 -22.29 17.36
C THR A 221 -14.80 -21.81 16.63
N TYR A 222 -14.25 -20.65 17.03
CA TYR A 222 -13.09 -20.02 16.38
C TYR A 222 -11.84 -20.05 17.25
N CYS A 223 -12.01 -19.87 18.57
CA CYS A 223 -10.94 -19.80 19.55
C CYS A 223 -11.01 -21.00 20.48
N ASN A 224 -10.66 -22.16 19.93
CA ASN A 224 -10.40 -23.43 20.60
C ASN A 224 -11.60 -24.10 21.32
N ASN A 225 -12.04 -25.23 20.76
CA ASN A 225 -12.53 -26.34 21.57
C ASN A 225 -12.00 -27.65 20.97
N GLY A 226 -10.80 -28.08 21.38
CA GLY A 226 -10.28 -29.42 21.08
C GLY A 226 -9.01 -29.54 20.24
N GLY A 227 -8.15 -28.51 20.18
CA GLY A 227 -6.79 -28.68 19.63
C GLY A 227 -6.68 -28.64 18.10
N VAL A 228 -7.59 -27.95 17.41
CA VAL A 228 -7.43 -27.59 15.99
C VAL A 228 -7.51 -26.06 15.85
N PRO A 229 -6.42 -25.39 15.42
CA PRO A 229 -6.29 -23.94 15.45
C PRO A 229 -7.00 -23.29 14.25
N PHE A 230 -7.30 -21.99 14.37
CA PHE A 230 -7.48 -21.01 13.30
C PHE A 230 -7.46 -21.58 11.85
N ARG A 231 -8.60 -21.57 11.16
CA ARG A 231 -8.67 -22.04 9.77
C ARG A 231 -8.09 -20.98 8.83
N ALA A 232 -6.80 -21.08 8.54
CA ALA A 232 -6.12 -20.28 7.52
C ALA A 232 -6.82 -20.36 6.14
N GLU A 233 -7.60 -21.41 5.88
CA GLU A 233 -8.45 -21.57 4.69
C GLU A 233 -9.41 -20.39 4.44
N LEU A 234 -9.87 -19.68 5.48
CA LEU A 234 -10.76 -18.53 5.30
C LEU A 234 -10.04 -17.29 4.74
N TYR A 235 -8.73 -17.23 4.93
CA TYR A 235 -7.85 -16.20 4.37
C TYR A 235 -7.22 -16.64 3.04
N ASN A 236 -7.08 -17.94 2.87
CA ASN A 236 -6.41 -18.54 1.73
C ASN A 236 -7.42 -19.17 0.78
N MET A 237 -8.13 -18.39 -0.06
CA MET A 237 -9.05 -19.04 -1.01
C MET A 237 -9.27 -18.42 -2.41
N LYS A 238 -8.51 -17.41 -2.88
CA LYS A 238 -8.61 -17.07 -4.32
C LYS A 238 -7.54 -16.23 -4.99
N TYR A 239 -6.61 -15.62 -4.26
CA TYR A 239 -5.64 -14.69 -4.86
C TYR A 239 -4.20 -15.19 -4.63
N PRO A 240 -3.34 -15.18 -5.66
CA PRO A 240 -1.98 -15.69 -5.60
C PRO A 240 -1.06 -14.93 -4.62
N ASN A 241 -1.49 -13.75 -4.15
CA ASN A 241 -0.72 -12.90 -3.24
C ASN A 241 -1.15 -13.01 -1.77
N ASN A 242 -2.08 -13.92 -1.40
CA ASN A 242 -2.58 -14.04 -0.03
C ASN A 242 -1.58 -14.70 0.93
N VAL A 243 -1.79 -14.57 2.25
CA VAL A 243 -1.03 -15.33 3.27
C VAL A 243 -1.22 -16.84 3.04
N VAL A 244 -0.15 -17.52 2.62
CA VAL A 244 -0.26 -18.89 2.10
C VAL A 244 -0.17 -19.93 3.21
N ARG A 245 0.66 -19.68 4.23
CA ARG A 245 0.92 -20.65 5.30
C ARG A 245 1.06 -19.98 6.64
N MET A 246 0.61 -20.71 7.64
CA MET A 246 0.85 -20.41 9.04
C MET A 246 1.67 -21.57 9.60
N LEU A 247 2.90 -21.30 10.02
CA LEU A 247 3.76 -22.30 10.64
C LEU A 247 3.78 -22.09 12.14
N HIS A 248 3.47 -23.16 12.87
CA HIS A 248 3.78 -23.23 14.29
C HIS A 248 5.27 -23.56 14.42
N GLN A 249 6.04 -22.65 15.00
CA GLN A 249 7.46 -22.87 15.29
C GLN A 249 7.69 -22.90 16.79
N ASP A 250 8.58 -23.80 17.23
CA ASP A 250 9.10 -23.80 18.59
C ASP A 250 10.05 -22.61 18.76
N CYS A 251 9.53 -21.51 19.28
CA CYS A 251 10.30 -20.31 19.62
C CYS A 251 11.11 -20.46 20.92
N GLY A 252 11.04 -21.62 21.59
CA GLY A 252 11.70 -21.92 22.84
C GLY A 252 10.77 -22.51 23.90
N ARG A 253 11.35 -22.82 25.07
CA ARG A 253 10.66 -23.42 26.22
C ARG A 253 9.62 -22.45 26.84
N CYS A 254 8.48 -22.28 26.16
CA CYS A 254 7.19 -21.71 26.60
C CYS A 254 6.48 -20.82 25.57
N ASP A 255 7.04 -20.63 24.38
CA ASP A 255 6.54 -19.62 23.45
C ASP A 255 5.79 -20.28 22.28
N ASP A 256 4.48 -20.04 22.21
CA ASP A 256 3.68 -20.37 21.03
C ASP A 256 3.78 -19.22 20.03
N CYS A 257 4.55 -19.44 18.96
CA CYS A 257 4.70 -18.51 17.84
C CYS A 257 3.97 -19.01 16.60
N TYR A 258 3.45 -18.06 15.84
CA TYR A 258 2.87 -18.28 14.52
C TYR A 258 3.57 -17.37 13.51
N VAL A 259 4.03 -17.99 12.43
CA VAL A 259 4.71 -17.33 11.33
C VAL A 259 3.76 -17.30 10.15
N LEU A 260 3.35 -16.10 9.71
CA LEU A 260 2.53 -15.91 8.52
C LEU A 260 3.45 -15.70 7.31
N LEU A 261 3.36 -16.57 6.31
CA LEU A 261 4.13 -16.45 5.07
C LEU A 261 3.32 -15.71 4.00
N ILE A 262 3.84 -14.57 3.55
CA ILE A 262 3.29 -13.73 2.49
C ILE A 262 4.14 -13.94 1.23
N PRO A 263 3.58 -14.46 0.14
CA PRO A 263 4.36 -14.75 -1.06
C PRO A 263 4.79 -13.44 -1.72
N ASN A 264 6.07 -13.35 -2.11
CA ASN A 264 6.62 -12.26 -2.89
C ASN A 264 7.57 -12.82 -3.97
N GLN A 265 7.83 -12.06 -5.04
CA GLN A 265 8.63 -12.50 -6.18
C GLN A 265 10.09 -12.86 -5.80
N GLY A 266 10.61 -12.30 -4.70
CA GLY A 266 11.95 -12.57 -4.16
C GLY A 266 12.03 -13.66 -3.09
N GLY A 267 10.89 -14.24 -2.67
CA GLY A 267 10.81 -15.14 -1.52
C GLY A 267 9.58 -14.85 -0.67
N ASP A 268 9.24 -15.73 0.27
CA ASP A 268 8.12 -15.49 1.18
C ASP A 268 8.54 -14.46 2.24
N ILE A 269 7.79 -13.35 2.36
CA ILE A 269 7.92 -12.37 3.45
C ILE A 269 7.25 -12.94 4.69
N VAL A 270 7.91 -12.79 5.83
CA VAL A 270 7.48 -13.36 7.09
C VAL A 270 6.81 -12.29 7.95
N PHE A 271 5.60 -12.56 8.44
CA PHE A 271 4.94 -11.71 9.44
C PHE A 271 4.72 -12.51 10.74
N ASN A 272 5.34 -12.07 11.82
CA ASN A 272 5.40 -12.82 13.06
C ASN A 272 4.33 -12.44 14.06
N VAL A 273 3.72 -13.46 14.67
CA VAL A 273 2.72 -13.32 15.72
C VAL A 273 3.11 -14.20 16.90
N ALA A 274 3.54 -13.60 18.00
CA ALA A 274 3.76 -14.32 19.25
C ALA A 274 2.58 -14.16 20.20
N LEU A 275 2.23 -15.27 20.84
CA LEU A 275 0.98 -15.40 21.58
C LEU A 275 1.19 -15.79 23.04
N ARG A 276 2.38 -16.28 23.40
CA ARG A 276 2.69 -16.63 24.78
C ARG A 276 4.17 -16.45 25.07
N ILE A 277 4.46 -15.89 26.24
CA ILE A 277 5.72 -16.05 26.95
C ILE A 277 5.36 -16.65 28.32
N CYS A 278 6.11 -17.65 28.79
CA CYS A 278 6.24 -17.86 30.24
C CYS A 278 7.24 -16.82 30.78
#